data_AF-A0A9W4N7S9-F1
#
_entry.id   AF-A0A9W4N7S9-F1
#
_cell.length_a   1.000
_cell.length_b   1.000
_cell.length_c   1.000
_cell.angle_alpha   90.00
_cell.angle_beta   90.00
_cell.angle_gamma   90.00
#
_symmetry.space_group_name_H-M   'P 1'
#
loop_
_entity.id
_entity.type
_entity.pdbx_description
1 polymer ?
#
loop_
_entity_poly.entity_id
_entity_poly.type
_entity_poly.pdbx_seq_one_letter_code
_entity_poly.pdbx_strand_id
1 'polypeptide(L)'
;MHISNSMLLMTALTAGSAVARLHGHDRRHAHPRDIVDVDIKVEQPPATTPVPDAAEKRGLGAEVIATIDGQLVSWINEWSGQQSSESFSSEAAEVETTATPTSTATPTTTAAASSSEDEAISSVSATPVASSTSSSSSSSSNWADYPSDGKYTTTGFGSSTASKRVGSLDWDYIGNVGSPWGSNMIQVEESSASGYKHVLRFENDNSKAWTVVMWNSYGPSGGLNGFWSPNKALSFTVEPGHSTFVAIDDNSQGGWGAAEGEGLPTNYVGEYASTWGEFDMSNAQNDNFSGWDVSCIIAELANMDIAGMQICNHEGEKCSSITSGAGSVVNAYTSADQGKPDKAVAQAAGPVRLVVNLGWSS
;
A
#
# COMPACT_ATOMS: atom_id res chain seq x y z
N MET A 1 -2.64 -41.44 2.59
CA MET A 1 -3.03 -40.27 1.78
C MET A 1 -2.98 -39.04 2.66
N HIS A 2 -2.20 -38.05 2.23
CA HIS A 2 -1.82 -36.85 2.96
C HIS A 2 -3.01 -35.89 3.18
N ILE A 3 -3.33 -35.57 4.43
CA ILE A 3 -4.27 -34.48 4.80
C ILE A 3 -3.56 -33.39 5.64
N SER A 4 -2.25 -33.49 5.86
CA SER A 4 -1.54 -32.59 6.78
C SER A 4 -1.10 -31.25 6.18
N ASN A 5 -1.28 -31.01 4.88
CA ASN A 5 -0.85 -29.76 4.22
C ASN A 5 -1.97 -28.71 4.09
N SER A 6 -3.22 -29.02 4.46
CA SER A 6 -4.35 -28.12 4.21
C SER A 6 -4.57 -27.08 5.31
N MET A 7 -4.14 -27.33 6.55
CA MET A 7 -4.31 -26.38 7.66
C MET A 7 -3.34 -25.19 7.59
N LEU A 8 -2.12 -25.35 7.05
CA LEU A 8 -1.19 -24.23 6.91
C LEU A 8 -1.66 -23.21 5.86
N LEU A 9 -2.38 -23.65 4.83
CA LEU A 9 -2.86 -22.78 3.76
C LEU A 9 -4.00 -21.87 4.23
N MET A 10 -4.85 -22.34 5.15
CA MET A 10 -6.00 -21.57 5.66
C MET A 10 -5.59 -20.43 6.61
N THR A 11 -4.52 -20.62 7.38
CA THR A 11 -3.95 -19.57 8.25
C THR A 11 -3.30 -18.45 7.44
N ALA A 12 -2.73 -18.75 6.27
CA ALA A 12 -2.10 -17.76 5.41
C ALA A 12 -3.10 -16.80 4.72
N LEU A 13 -4.27 -17.30 4.30
CA LEU A 13 -5.31 -16.50 3.61
C LEU A 13 -6.08 -15.57 4.56
N THR A 14 -6.31 -15.99 5.80
CA THR A 14 -6.95 -15.17 6.84
C THR A 14 -6.01 -14.12 7.40
N ALA A 15 -4.72 -14.46 7.56
CA ALA A 15 -3.69 -13.48 7.90
C ALA A 15 -3.52 -12.42 6.78
N GLY A 16 -3.46 -12.80 5.51
CA GLY A 16 -3.33 -11.86 4.40
C GLY A 16 -4.47 -10.83 4.32
N SER A 17 -5.71 -11.25 4.58
CA SER A 17 -6.88 -10.35 4.56
C SER A 17 -6.99 -9.46 5.80
N ALA A 18 -6.56 -9.94 6.97
CA ALA A 18 -6.54 -9.12 8.20
C ALA A 18 -5.38 -8.12 8.19
N VAL A 19 -4.20 -8.53 7.70
CA VAL A 19 -3.04 -7.65 7.47
C VAL A 19 -3.42 -6.58 6.45
N ALA A 20 -4.00 -6.91 5.29
CA ALA A 20 -4.52 -5.93 4.33
C ALA A 20 -5.42 -4.85 4.96
N ARG A 21 -6.32 -5.27 5.85
CA ARG A 21 -7.30 -4.39 6.53
C ARG A 21 -6.66 -3.50 7.60
N LEU A 22 -5.60 -3.95 8.27
CA LEU A 22 -4.87 -3.18 9.28
C LEU A 22 -3.87 -2.18 8.68
N HIS A 23 -3.46 -2.36 7.42
CA HIS A 23 -2.20 -1.80 6.89
C HIS A 23 -2.28 -0.51 6.08
N GLY A 24 -3.44 -0.04 5.61
CA GLY A 24 -3.42 1.16 4.75
C GLY A 24 -4.62 2.12 4.79
N HIS A 25 -5.84 1.67 5.11
CA HIS A 25 -6.98 2.32 4.46
C HIS A 25 -7.99 3.09 5.33
N ASP A 26 -8.06 2.90 6.65
CA ASP A 26 -8.86 3.80 7.51
C ASP A 26 -8.27 5.22 7.56
N ARG A 27 -7.01 5.37 7.12
CA ARG A 27 -6.15 6.44 7.61
C ARG A 27 -6.31 7.79 6.91
N ARG A 28 -6.86 7.79 5.70
CA ARG A 28 -6.87 8.93 4.77
C ARG A 28 -8.27 9.38 4.36
N HIS A 29 -9.29 8.89 5.06
CA HIS A 29 -10.69 9.21 4.79
C HIS A 29 -11.36 9.91 5.97
N ALA A 30 -10.88 9.65 7.18
CA ALA A 30 -11.33 10.33 8.40
C ALA A 30 -10.53 11.63 8.60
N HIS A 31 -10.84 12.66 7.82
CA HIS A 31 -10.32 14.00 8.13
C HIS A 31 -11.17 14.64 9.21
N PRO A 32 -10.58 15.18 10.29
CA PRO A 32 -11.29 16.09 11.16
C PRO A 32 -11.84 17.22 10.29
N ARG A 33 -13.16 17.36 10.23
CA ARG A 33 -13.76 18.59 9.75
C ARG A 33 -13.25 19.67 10.68
N ASP A 34 -12.55 20.67 10.15
CA ASP A 34 -12.42 21.93 10.86
C ASP A 34 -13.83 22.41 11.13
N ILE A 35 -14.30 22.21 12.36
CA ILE A 35 -15.46 22.89 12.88
C ILE A 35 -15.00 24.34 12.89
N VAL A 36 -15.32 25.06 11.83
CA VAL A 36 -15.36 26.51 11.90
C VAL A 36 -16.31 26.78 13.06
N ASP A 37 -15.77 27.24 14.19
CA ASP A 37 -16.51 27.70 15.35
C ASP A 37 -17.39 28.89 14.90
N VAL A 38 -18.51 28.57 14.27
CA VAL A 38 -19.64 29.47 14.15
C VAL A 38 -20.34 29.33 15.48
N ASP A 39 -20.10 30.30 16.36
CA ASP A 39 -20.81 30.54 17.62
C ASP A 39 -22.34 30.57 17.37
N ILE A 40 -22.95 29.40 17.31
CA ILE A 40 -24.39 29.24 17.44
C ILE A 40 -24.62 28.87 18.90
N LYS A 41 -24.98 29.88 19.71
CA LYS A 41 -25.60 29.69 21.02
C LYS A 41 -26.82 28.79 20.86
N VAL A 42 -26.66 27.50 21.11
CA VAL A 42 -27.77 26.58 21.34
C VAL A 42 -27.93 26.42 22.85
N GLU A 43 -29.09 26.85 23.32
CA GLU A 43 -29.55 26.78 24.70
C GLU A 43 -29.64 25.31 25.17
N GLN A 44 -29.01 24.98 26.29
CA GLN A 44 -29.03 23.65 26.92
C GLN A 44 -30.40 23.31 27.54
N PRO A 45 -30.89 22.06 27.39
CA PRO A 45 -31.73 21.41 28.40
C PRO A 45 -30.90 20.42 29.26
N PRO A 46 -31.41 20.03 30.45
CA PRO A 46 -30.59 19.72 31.62
C PRO A 46 -30.05 18.29 31.69
N ALA A 47 -29.00 18.17 32.50
CA ALA A 47 -28.18 17.00 32.77
C ALA A 47 -28.94 15.77 33.29
N THR A 48 -28.52 14.60 32.79
CA THR A 48 -28.67 13.31 33.47
C THR A 48 -27.33 12.58 33.51
N THR A 49 -27.13 11.90 34.63
CA THR A 49 -25.93 11.30 35.25
C THR A 49 -25.09 10.29 34.44
N PRO A 50 -23.83 10.03 34.83
CA PRO A 50 -22.82 9.35 34.01
C PRO A 50 -22.92 7.81 34.06
N VAL A 51 -22.62 7.16 32.93
CA VAL A 51 -22.40 5.70 32.80
C VAL A 51 -20.89 5.44 32.72
N PRO A 52 -20.34 4.46 33.46
CA PRO A 52 -18.89 4.27 33.59
C PRO A 52 -18.29 3.49 32.40
N ASP A 53 -16.97 3.67 32.24
CA ASP A 53 -16.06 3.01 31.30
C ASP A 53 -16.48 1.59 30.87
N ALA A 54 -16.86 1.47 29.59
CA ALA A 54 -16.92 0.19 28.90
C ALA A 54 -15.61 -0.01 28.13
N ALA A 55 -14.63 -0.64 28.78
CA ALA A 55 -13.58 -1.35 28.08
C ALA A 55 -14.26 -2.38 27.15
N GLU A 56 -14.12 -2.16 25.85
CA GLU A 56 -14.79 -2.88 24.78
C GLU A 56 -14.41 -4.38 24.79
N LYS A 57 -15.27 -5.21 25.38
CA LYS A 57 -15.20 -6.67 25.24
C LYS A 57 -15.63 -7.00 23.81
N ARG A 58 -14.71 -7.49 23.00
CA ARG A 58 -14.95 -7.94 21.62
C ARG A 58 -16.07 -8.99 21.57
N GLY A 59 -17.29 -8.57 21.23
CA GLY A 59 -18.39 -9.36 20.64
C GLY A 59 -18.62 -10.78 21.18
N LEU A 60 -18.36 -11.05 22.46
CA LEU A 60 -18.64 -12.34 23.08
C LEU A 60 -20.15 -12.57 23.12
N GLY A 61 -20.62 -13.67 22.53
CA GLY A 61 -22.03 -14.00 22.39
C GLY A 61 -22.69 -13.44 21.12
N ALA A 62 -21.96 -12.72 20.26
CA ALA A 62 -22.49 -12.25 18.99
C ALA A 62 -22.54 -13.39 17.95
N GLU A 63 -23.60 -13.43 17.14
CA GLU A 63 -23.70 -14.34 16.00
C GLU A 63 -22.79 -13.84 14.86
N VAL A 64 -21.88 -14.70 14.44
CA VAL A 64 -20.97 -14.47 13.32
C VAL A 64 -21.50 -15.23 12.12
N ILE A 65 -21.67 -14.54 10.99
CA ILE A 65 -22.09 -15.14 9.72
C ILE A 65 -20.90 -15.09 8.77
N ALA A 66 -20.55 -16.23 8.17
CA ALA A 66 -19.50 -16.32 7.17
C ALA A 66 -19.89 -17.25 6.02
N THR A 67 -19.31 -17.04 4.84
CA THR A 67 -19.41 -17.98 3.74
C THR A 67 -18.17 -18.88 3.75
N ILE A 68 -18.36 -20.17 4.03
CA ILE A 68 -17.31 -21.20 4.00
C ILE A 68 -17.68 -22.20 2.92
N ASP A 69 -16.75 -22.43 1.98
CA ASP A 69 -16.96 -23.33 0.82
C ASP A 69 -18.23 -23.02 0.00
N GLY A 70 -18.57 -21.73 -0.12
CA GLY A 70 -19.76 -21.27 -0.84
C GLY A 70 -21.08 -21.46 -0.09
N GLN A 71 -21.04 -21.95 1.16
CA GLN A 71 -22.22 -22.07 2.03
C GLN A 71 -22.19 -21.03 3.14
N LEU A 72 -23.35 -20.41 3.40
CA LEU A 72 -23.52 -19.47 4.50
C LEU A 72 -23.66 -20.26 5.80
N VAL A 73 -22.74 -20.03 6.75
CA VAL A 73 -22.73 -20.64 8.07
C VAL A 73 -22.77 -19.56 9.14
N SER A 74 -23.41 -19.86 10.27
CA SER A 74 -23.41 -18.97 11.44
C SER A 74 -23.06 -19.72 12.73
N TRP A 75 -22.35 -19.03 13.64
CA TRP A 75 -22.04 -19.54 14.97
C TRP A 75 -21.92 -18.39 15.98
N ILE A 76 -22.03 -18.72 17.27
CA ILE A 76 -21.85 -17.75 18.35
C ILE A 76 -20.36 -17.59 18.67
N ASN A 77 -19.88 -16.35 18.73
CA ASN A 77 -18.50 -16.07 19.12
C ASN A 77 -18.30 -16.29 20.63
N GLU A 78 -17.61 -17.35 21.00
CA GLU A 78 -17.24 -17.65 22.39
C GLU A 78 -15.81 -17.21 22.75
N TRP A 79 -15.07 -16.64 21.80
CA TRP A 79 -13.67 -16.31 22.00
C TRP A 79 -13.46 -14.85 22.46
N SER A 80 -12.90 -14.70 23.67
CA SER A 80 -12.72 -13.41 24.35
C SER A 80 -11.36 -12.76 24.11
N GLY A 81 -10.47 -13.43 23.35
CA GLY A 81 -9.12 -12.93 23.07
C GLY A 81 -8.08 -13.16 24.17
N GLN A 82 -8.36 -13.96 25.20
CA GLN A 82 -7.34 -14.43 26.16
C GLN A 82 -7.03 -15.91 25.94
N GLN A 83 -5.75 -16.25 25.79
CA GLN A 83 -5.26 -17.63 25.81
C GLN A 83 -5.23 -18.08 27.28
N SER A 84 -6.15 -19.00 27.67
CA SER A 84 -6.13 -19.59 29.00
C SER A 84 -4.84 -20.39 29.18
N SER A 85 -4.02 -19.98 30.13
CA SER A 85 -2.87 -20.73 30.63
C SER A 85 -3.39 -21.69 31.69
N GLU A 86 -3.92 -22.84 31.25
CA GLU A 86 -4.20 -23.96 32.15
C GLU A 86 -3.43 -25.19 31.67
N SER A 87 -2.37 -25.47 32.43
CA SER A 87 -1.66 -26.74 32.46
C SER A 87 -2.62 -27.88 32.78
N PHE A 88 -2.74 -28.85 31.88
CA PHE A 88 -3.30 -30.16 32.23
C PHE A 88 -2.17 -31.16 32.40
N SER A 89 -1.96 -31.53 33.67
CA SER A 89 -1.25 -32.73 34.10
C SER A 89 -2.30 -33.74 34.53
N SER A 90 -2.26 -34.96 33.99
CA SER A 90 -2.74 -36.17 34.68
C SER A 90 -2.20 -37.45 34.02
N GLU A 91 -1.16 -37.97 34.66
CA GLU A 91 -0.86 -39.37 35.00
C GLU A 91 -1.73 -40.54 34.46
N ALA A 92 -1.03 -41.45 33.76
CA ALA A 92 -0.96 -42.92 33.85
C ALA A 92 -2.22 -43.82 33.93
N ALA A 93 -2.27 -44.79 33.01
CA ALA A 93 -2.52 -46.20 33.32
C ALA A 93 -1.79 -47.12 32.32
N GLU A 94 -0.91 -47.97 32.83
CA GLU A 94 -0.20 -49.06 32.14
C GLU A 94 -1.15 -50.18 31.69
N VAL A 95 -0.86 -50.84 30.56
CA VAL A 95 -0.82 -52.32 30.46
C VAL A 95 0.22 -52.74 29.39
N GLU A 96 1.18 -53.57 29.82
CA GLU A 96 2.06 -54.49 29.07
C GLU A 96 1.35 -55.24 27.90
N THR A 97 1.95 -55.70 26.79
CA THR A 97 3.15 -56.54 26.64
C THR A 97 3.50 -56.70 25.13
N THR A 98 4.79 -56.86 24.83
CA THR A 98 5.42 -57.78 23.85
C THR A 98 5.05 -57.74 22.35
N ALA A 99 5.99 -57.29 21.51
CA ALA A 99 6.76 -58.13 20.57
C ALA A 99 7.45 -57.30 19.46
N THR A 100 8.76 -57.46 19.34
CA THR A 100 9.60 -57.10 18.19
C THR A 100 9.17 -57.91 16.95
N PRO A 101 9.36 -57.40 15.72
CA PRO A 101 10.66 -57.66 15.07
C PRO A 101 11.21 -56.53 14.19
N THR A 102 12.54 -56.54 14.13
CA THR A 102 13.46 -55.99 13.13
C THR A 102 12.96 -56.06 11.70
N SER A 103 13.13 -54.97 10.94
CA SER A 103 13.55 -55.05 9.52
C SER A 103 14.18 -53.74 9.02
N THR A 104 15.43 -53.89 8.65
CA THR A 104 16.30 -53.07 7.81
C THR A 104 15.66 -52.71 6.46
N ALA A 105 15.75 -51.44 6.04
CA ALA A 105 15.90 -51.09 4.62
C ALA A 105 16.51 -49.69 4.43
N THR A 106 17.58 -49.68 3.66
CA THR A 106 18.42 -48.61 3.11
C THR A 106 17.65 -47.58 2.26
N PRO A 107 18.02 -46.29 2.24
CA PRO A 107 17.72 -45.42 1.11
C PRO A 107 18.85 -45.43 0.07
N THR A 108 18.49 -45.81 -1.16
CA THR A 108 19.31 -45.71 -2.37
C THR A 108 19.45 -44.26 -2.79
N THR A 109 20.70 -43.82 -2.93
CA THR A 109 21.11 -42.60 -3.62
C THR A 109 20.96 -42.77 -5.13
N THR A 110 20.32 -41.82 -5.81
CA THR A 110 20.48 -41.63 -7.26
C THR A 110 20.84 -40.17 -7.52
N ALA A 111 22.08 -39.97 -7.95
CA ALA A 111 22.59 -38.76 -8.57
C ALA A 111 22.76 -39.02 -10.08
N ALA A 112 22.55 -37.99 -10.89
CA ALA A 112 23.09 -37.73 -12.24
C ALA A 112 22.07 -36.88 -13.04
N ALA A 113 22.41 -35.92 -13.89
CA ALA A 113 23.67 -35.24 -14.22
C ALA A 113 23.32 -34.03 -15.12
N SER A 114 24.29 -33.13 -15.24
CA SER A 114 24.40 -31.99 -16.16
C SER A 114 23.89 -32.21 -17.59
N SER A 115 23.38 -31.12 -18.17
CA SER A 115 23.74 -30.75 -19.55
C SER A 115 23.80 -29.22 -19.65
N SER A 116 24.91 -28.75 -20.22
CA SER A 116 25.23 -27.36 -20.52
C SER A 116 25.12 -27.21 -22.03
N GLU A 117 24.38 -26.22 -22.52
CA GLU A 117 24.40 -25.81 -23.92
C GLU A 117 24.48 -24.29 -23.98
N ASP A 118 25.66 -23.82 -24.38
CA ASP A 118 25.94 -22.49 -24.90
C ASP A 118 25.19 -22.29 -26.23
N GLU A 119 24.45 -21.19 -26.37
CA GLU A 119 23.99 -20.71 -27.68
C GLU A 119 24.11 -19.19 -27.78
N ALA A 120 24.48 -18.76 -28.98
CA ALA A 120 25.29 -17.59 -29.27
C ALA A 120 24.51 -16.27 -29.38
N ILE A 121 25.19 -15.19 -29.00
CA ILE A 121 24.79 -13.79 -29.17
C ILE A 121 24.71 -13.41 -30.67
N SER A 122 23.57 -12.83 -31.09
CA SER A 122 23.43 -12.20 -32.40
C SER A 122 23.23 -10.69 -32.22
N SER A 123 24.25 -9.93 -32.63
CA SER A 123 24.29 -8.47 -32.61
C SER A 123 23.51 -7.89 -33.80
N VAL A 124 22.55 -7.00 -33.52
CA VAL A 124 21.94 -6.14 -34.55
C VAL A 124 22.29 -4.68 -34.28
N SER A 125 22.93 -4.05 -35.27
CA SER A 125 23.30 -2.63 -35.30
C SER A 125 22.06 -1.73 -35.35
N ALA A 126 22.05 -0.68 -34.55
CA ALA A 126 21.09 0.41 -34.65
C ALA A 126 21.44 1.35 -35.82
N THR A 127 20.48 1.56 -36.71
CA THR A 127 20.49 2.61 -37.75
C THR A 127 20.10 3.96 -37.13
N PRO A 128 20.86 5.05 -37.33
CA PRO A 128 20.48 6.38 -36.85
C PRO A 128 19.43 6.98 -37.79
N VAL A 129 18.26 7.36 -37.26
CA VAL A 129 17.28 8.16 -37.99
C VAL A 129 17.27 9.58 -37.41
N ALA A 130 17.33 10.53 -38.34
CA ALA A 130 17.67 11.93 -38.14
C ALA A 130 16.72 12.72 -37.24
N SER A 131 17.33 13.61 -36.45
CA SER A 131 16.72 14.74 -35.76
C SER A 131 15.91 15.61 -36.72
N SER A 132 14.65 15.87 -36.38
CA SER A 132 13.90 17.02 -36.88
C SER A 132 13.65 17.99 -35.74
N THR A 133 14.55 18.96 -35.64
CA THR A 133 14.43 20.13 -34.77
C THR A 133 13.26 20.98 -35.26
N SER A 134 12.19 21.04 -34.48
CA SER A 134 11.20 22.10 -34.56
C SER A 134 11.14 22.79 -33.20
N SER A 135 11.98 23.81 -33.09
CA SER A 135 12.02 24.74 -31.98
C SER A 135 10.78 25.64 -32.00
N SER A 136 9.69 25.19 -31.39
CA SER A 136 8.72 26.10 -30.80
C SER A 136 9.20 26.44 -29.40
N SER A 137 9.61 27.68 -29.20
CA SER A 137 9.95 28.26 -27.91
C SER A 137 8.70 28.35 -27.02
N SER A 138 8.23 27.21 -26.52
CA SER A 138 7.40 27.21 -25.33
C SER A 138 8.33 27.64 -24.19
N SER A 139 8.02 28.79 -23.61
CA SER A 139 8.46 29.09 -22.25
C SER A 139 8.17 27.86 -21.41
N SER A 140 9.20 27.11 -21.02
CA SER A 140 9.05 25.94 -20.18
C SER A 140 8.50 26.43 -18.84
N SER A 141 7.20 26.25 -18.61
CA SER A 141 6.59 26.49 -17.30
C SER A 141 7.29 25.63 -16.27
N ASN A 142 7.47 26.14 -15.05
CA ASN A 142 7.96 25.32 -13.96
C ASN A 142 6.96 24.17 -13.73
N TRP A 143 7.42 22.95 -13.44
CA TRP A 143 6.54 21.80 -13.24
C TRP A 143 5.51 22.03 -12.12
N ALA A 144 5.86 22.83 -11.12
CA ALA A 144 5.02 23.18 -9.99
C ALA A 144 3.98 24.26 -10.32
N ASP A 145 4.08 24.92 -11.48
CA ASP A 145 3.09 25.91 -11.90
C ASP A 145 1.71 25.26 -12.13
N TYR A 146 0.69 26.12 -12.07
CA TYR A 146 -0.70 25.76 -12.37
C TYR A 146 -1.18 26.46 -13.65
N PRO A 147 -1.99 25.81 -14.49
CA PRO A 147 -2.63 26.45 -15.63
C PRO A 147 -3.49 27.63 -15.17
N SER A 148 -3.27 28.79 -15.77
CA SER A 148 -3.96 30.05 -15.39
C SER A 148 -5.49 30.01 -15.56
N ASP A 149 -6.00 29.12 -16.41
CA ASP A 149 -7.43 28.92 -16.66
C ASP A 149 -8.06 27.83 -15.78
N GLY A 150 -7.25 27.21 -14.89
CA GLY A 150 -7.66 26.13 -14.01
C GLY A 150 -8.01 24.82 -14.73
N LYS A 151 -7.68 24.69 -16.03
CA LYS A 151 -7.96 23.48 -16.80
C LYS A 151 -6.73 22.60 -16.86
N TYR A 152 -6.87 21.39 -16.37
CA TYR A 152 -5.82 20.38 -16.38
C TYR A 152 -6.02 19.40 -17.53
N THR A 153 -4.92 18.95 -18.12
CA THR A 153 -4.95 17.92 -19.16
C THR A 153 -5.12 16.54 -18.54
N THR A 154 -5.84 15.68 -19.24
CA THR A 154 -5.92 14.23 -18.98
C THR A 154 -5.22 13.41 -20.06
N THR A 155 -4.47 14.09 -20.94
CA THR A 155 -3.77 13.43 -22.06
C THR A 155 -2.84 12.35 -21.54
N GLY A 156 -2.89 11.16 -22.14
CA GLY A 156 -2.06 10.01 -21.75
C GLY A 156 -2.69 9.11 -20.69
N PHE A 157 -3.62 9.61 -19.87
CA PHE A 157 -4.42 8.73 -19.02
C PHE A 157 -5.34 7.84 -19.86
N GLY A 158 -5.70 6.68 -19.32
CA GLY A 158 -6.80 5.87 -19.84
C GLY A 158 -8.15 6.44 -19.45
N SER A 159 -9.22 5.66 -19.65
CA SER A 159 -10.55 6.09 -19.21
C SER A 159 -10.69 5.99 -17.70
N SER A 160 -11.26 6.99 -17.04
CA SER A 160 -11.51 6.95 -15.60
C SER A 160 -12.63 5.94 -15.27
N THR A 161 -12.49 5.18 -14.19
CA THR A 161 -13.55 4.27 -13.72
C THR A 161 -14.55 5.02 -12.84
N ALA A 162 -15.82 4.60 -12.85
CA ALA A 162 -16.81 5.13 -11.92
C ALA A 162 -16.47 4.72 -10.48
N SER A 163 -16.55 5.68 -9.56
CA SER A 163 -16.36 5.41 -8.14
C SER A 163 -17.51 4.59 -7.57
N LYS A 164 -17.24 3.74 -6.60
CA LYS A 164 -18.25 2.95 -5.90
C LYS A 164 -17.86 2.69 -4.45
N ARG A 165 -18.86 2.45 -3.61
CA ARG A 165 -18.68 1.99 -2.24
C ARG A 165 -19.07 0.51 -2.16
N VAL A 166 -18.22 -0.33 -1.59
CA VAL A 166 -18.43 -1.81 -1.51
C VAL A 166 -18.76 -2.32 -0.10
N GLY A 167 -18.87 -1.44 0.88
CA GLY A 167 -19.14 -1.73 2.29
C GLY A 167 -19.35 -0.46 3.11
N SER A 168 -19.33 -0.57 4.44
CA SER A 168 -19.68 0.54 5.34
C SER A 168 -18.48 1.31 5.90
N LEU A 169 -17.27 0.77 5.74
CA LEU A 169 -16.06 1.39 6.24
C LEU A 169 -15.54 2.39 5.21
N ASP A 170 -14.71 3.32 5.67
CA ASP A 170 -14.22 4.38 4.78
C ASP A 170 -13.36 3.81 3.64
N TRP A 171 -12.58 2.78 3.93
CA TRP A 171 -11.76 2.07 2.96
C TRP A 171 -12.55 1.24 1.95
N ASP A 172 -13.85 1.07 2.14
CA ASP A 172 -14.71 0.44 1.14
C ASP A 172 -15.01 1.39 -0.04
N TYR A 173 -14.50 2.61 -0.01
CA TYR A 173 -14.53 3.51 -1.15
C TYR A 173 -13.50 3.11 -2.20
N ILE A 174 -13.98 2.96 -3.43
CA ILE A 174 -13.17 2.69 -4.60
C ILE A 174 -13.34 3.89 -5.52
N GLY A 175 -12.30 4.70 -5.67
CA GLY A 175 -12.26 5.77 -6.64
C GLY A 175 -11.90 5.29 -8.05
N ASN A 176 -11.28 6.18 -8.81
CA ASN A 176 -10.75 5.96 -10.13
C ASN A 176 -9.49 5.08 -10.07
N VAL A 177 -9.57 3.86 -10.63
CA VAL A 177 -8.45 2.93 -10.79
C VAL A 177 -7.98 2.80 -12.25
N GLY A 178 -8.54 3.62 -13.15
CA GLY A 178 -8.27 3.59 -14.59
C GLY A 178 -8.85 2.39 -15.34
N SER A 179 -9.08 2.58 -16.63
CA SER A 179 -9.50 1.55 -17.60
C SER A 179 -8.67 1.72 -18.88
N PRO A 180 -7.67 0.85 -19.11
CA PRO A 180 -7.28 -0.33 -18.33
C PRO A 180 -6.77 0.01 -16.91
N TRP A 181 -6.79 -0.98 -15.99
CA TRP A 181 -6.35 -0.76 -14.60
C TRP A 181 -4.95 -0.14 -14.55
N GLY A 182 -4.79 0.87 -13.69
CA GLY A 182 -3.53 1.59 -13.51
C GLY A 182 -3.32 2.76 -14.47
N SER A 183 -4.14 2.90 -15.51
CA SER A 183 -4.01 3.98 -16.50
C SER A 183 -4.41 5.38 -15.99
N ASN A 184 -4.80 5.49 -14.72
CA ASN A 184 -4.99 6.74 -13.98
C ASN A 184 -3.67 7.31 -13.42
N MET A 185 -2.54 6.62 -13.62
CA MET A 185 -1.20 7.09 -13.27
C MET A 185 -0.27 6.96 -14.47
N ILE A 186 0.47 8.01 -14.81
CA ILE A 186 1.39 7.99 -15.96
C ILE A 186 2.68 8.74 -15.63
N GLN A 187 3.80 8.30 -16.21
CA GLN A 187 5.00 9.14 -16.28
C GLN A 187 4.76 10.26 -17.28
N VAL A 188 5.24 11.46 -16.93
CA VAL A 188 5.15 12.65 -17.78
C VAL A 188 6.50 13.33 -17.89
N GLU A 189 6.71 14.06 -18.97
CA GLU A 189 7.89 14.91 -19.12
C GLU A 189 7.77 16.13 -18.21
N GLU A 190 8.88 16.60 -17.63
CA GLU A 190 8.92 17.79 -16.77
C GLU A 190 8.24 19.00 -17.42
N SER A 191 8.54 19.22 -18.71
CA SER A 191 7.99 20.33 -19.50
C SER A 191 6.47 20.31 -19.68
N SER A 192 5.83 19.16 -19.44
CA SER A 192 4.38 18.96 -19.53
C SER A 192 3.69 18.80 -18.18
N ALA A 193 4.48 18.60 -17.11
CA ALA A 193 3.97 18.24 -15.79
C ALA A 193 3.01 19.28 -15.22
N SER A 194 3.28 20.57 -15.39
CA SER A 194 2.43 21.68 -14.93
C SER A 194 0.99 21.62 -15.48
N GLY A 195 0.78 20.95 -16.62
CA GLY A 195 -0.53 20.75 -17.22
C GLY A 195 -1.43 19.79 -16.47
N TYR A 196 -0.88 18.93 -15.60
CA TYR A 196 -1.64 17.92 -14.86
C TYR A 196 -2.04 18.42 -13.47
N LYS A 197 -3.16 17.93 -12.94
CA LYS A 197 -3.72 18.42 -11.67
C LYS A 197 -2.94 17.93 -10.46
N HIS A 198 -2.54 16.66 -10.44
CA HIS A 198 -1.74 16.07 -9.39
C HIS A 198 -0.43 15.55 -9.97
N VAL A 199 0.70 16.02 -9.44
CA VAL A 199 2.03 15.63 -9.90
C VAL A 199 2.92 15.30 -8.72
N LEU A 200 3.59 14.16 -8.81
CA LEU A 200 4.67 13.75 -7.93
C LEU A 200 5.99 13.85 -8.69
N ARG A 201 6.97 14.55 -8.13
CA ARG A 201 8.36 14.55 -8.59
C ARG A 201 9.16 13.62 -7.68
N PHE A 202 9.64 12.51 -8.23
CA PHE A 202 10.52 11.59 -7.53
C PHE A 202 11.97 12.03 -7.75
N GLU A 203 12.71 12.21 -6.67
CA GLU A 203 14.10 12.66 -6.66
C GLU A 203 14.98 11.56 -6.06
N ASN A 204 16.09 11.29 -6.72
CA ASN A 204 17.07 10.33 -6.24
C ASN A 204 18.45 10.99 -6.09
N ASP A 205 18.67 11.60 -4.93
CA ASP A 205 19.97 12.17 -4.57
C ASP A 205 20.96 11.11 -4.02
N ASN A 206 20.58 9.83 -4.03
CA ASN A 206 21.44 8.75 -3.58
C ASN A 206 22.42 8.32 -4.66
N SER A 207 23.45 7.55 -4.27
CA SER A 207 24.48 7.07 -5.18
C SER A 207 24.07 5.87 -6.06
N LYS A 208 22.88 5.32 -5.86
CA LYS A 208 22.39 4.12 -6.55
C LYS A 208 21.04 4.38 -7.20
N ALA A 209 20.72 3.65 -8.25
CA ALA A 209 19.41 3.70 -8.88
C ALA A 209 18.32 3.11 -7.96
N TRP A 210 17.14 3.72 -7.99
CA TRP A 210 15.97 3.29 -7.22
C TRP A 210 14.85 2.86 -8.14
N THR A 211 14.30 1.67 -7.92
CA THR A 211 13.06 1.24 -8.56
C THR A 211 11.87 1.73 -7.75
N VAL A 212 10.88 2.31 -8.43
CA VAL A 212 9.57 2.65 -7.90
C VAL A 212 8.52 1.77 -8.58
N VAL A 213 7.61 1.22 -7.79
CA VAL A 213 6.42 0.52 -8.30
C VAL A 213 5.20 1.16 -7.65
N MET A 214 4.29 1.67 -8.46
CA MET A 214 3.04 2.28 -8.02
C MET A 214 1.85 1.36 -8.29
N TRP A 215 0.82 1.47 -7.47
CA TRP A 215 -0.42 0.71 -7.55
C TRP A 215 -1.62 1.55 -7.12
N ASN A 216 -2.81 1.18 -7.62
CA ASN A 216 -4.07 1.57 -6.99
C ASN A 216 -4.33 0.70 -5.76
N SER A 217 -4.97 1.22 -4.72
CA SER A 217 -5.31 0.42 -3.52
C SER A 217 -6.11 -0.84 -3.87
N TYR A 218 -7.09 -0.67 -4.76
CA TYR A 218 -7.84 -1.76 -5.35
C TYR A 218 -7.15 -2.25 -6.63
N GLY A 219 -6.79 -3.54 -6.65
CA GLY A 219 -6.05 -4.16 -7.73
C GLY A 219 -6.93 -4.58 -8.91
N PRO A 220 -6.35 -5.23 -9.94
CA PRO A 220 -7.06 -5.60 -11.18
C PRO A 220 -8.26 -6.53 -10.96
N SER A 221 -8.27 -7.31 -9.87
CA SER A 221 -9.39 -8.19 -9.54
C SER A 221 -10.55 -7.46 -8.84
N GLY A 222 -10.44 -6.15 -8.61
CA GLY A 222 -11.41 -5.34 -7.89
C GLY A 222 -11.42 -5.56 -6.37
N GLY A 223 -10.43 -6.28 -5.84
CA GLY A 223 -10.21 -6.45 -4.39
C GLY A 223 -9.19 -5.44 -3.87
N LEU A 224 -9.10 -5.31 -2.55
CA LEU A 224 -8.09 -4.49 -1.88
C LEU A 224 -6.73 -5.20 -1.93
N ASN A 225 -6.12 -5.23 -3.12
CA ASN A 225 -4.97 -6.08 -3.41
C ASN A 225 -3.96 -5.51 -4.41
N GLY A 226 -3.96 -4.19 -4.66
CA GLY A 226 -3.02 -3.62 -5.63
C GLY A 226 -1.56 -3.65 -5.17
N PHE A 227 -1.31 -3.74 -3.87
CA PHE A 227 0.02 -3.75 -3.25
C PHE A 227 0.69 -5.14 -3.17
N TRP A 228 0.14 -6.14 -3.87
CA TRP A 228 0.77 -7.44 -4.05
C TRP A 228 1.46 -7.56 -5.39
N SER A 229 2.65 -8.15 -5.39
CA SER A 229 3.28 -8.63 -6.63
C SER A 229 2.38 -9.69 -7.29
N PRO A 230 2.18 -9.67 -8.63
CA PRO A 230 2.89 -8.84 -9.61
C PRO A 230 2.16 -7.54 -10.02
N ASN A 231 1.17 -7.08 -9.24
CA ASN A 231 0.37 -5.91 -9.59
C ASN A 231 1.24 -4.65 -9.59
N LYS A 232 1.30 -3.98 -10.74
CA LYS A 232 2.00 -2.70 -10.91
C LYS A 232 1.24 -1.85 -11.91
N ALA A 233 0.69 -0.73 -11.46
CA ALA A 233 0.02 0.22 -12.34
C ALA A 233 1.06 0.99 -13.16
N LEU A 234 2.15 1.37 -12.51
CA LEU A 234 3.28 2.06 -13.10
C LEU A 234 4.57 1.55 -12.43
N SER A 235 5.64 1.44 -13.19
CA SER A 235 6.96 1.11 -12.63
C SER A 235 8.05 1.80 -13.44
N PHE A 236 9.05 2.32 -12.74
CA PHE A 236 10.18 3.02 -13.32
C PHE A 236 11.39 2.99 -12.41
N THR A 237 12.54 3.32 -12.97
CA THR A 237 13.78 3.51 -12.24
C THR A 237 14.13 4.98 -12.24
N VAL A 238 14.53 5.52 -11.09
CA VAL A 238 15.11 6.86 -10.95
C VAL A 238 16.61 6.71 -10.79
N GLU A 239 17.37 7.16 -11.78
CA GLU A 239 18.84 7.11 -11.74
C GLU A 239 19.41 8.11 -10.72
N PRO A 240 20.63 7.87 -10.20
CA PRO A 240 21.32 8.83 -9.34
C PRO A 240 21.35 10.25 -9.92
N GLY A 241 20.97 11.24 -9.11
CA GLY A 241 20.93 12.65 -9.50
C GLY A 241 19.84 13.03 -10.51
N HIS A 242 18.89 12.12 -10.80
CA HIS A 242 17.80 12.38 -11.73
C HIS A 242 16.46 12.55 -11.00
N SER A 243 15.48 13.10 -11.73
CA SER A 243 14.09 13.17 -11.30
C SER A 243 13.16 12.51 -12.32
N THR A 244 12.09 11.89 -11.84
CA THR A 244 10.99 11.36 -12.65
C THR A 244 9.68 11.99 -12.20
N PHE A 245 8.82 12.37 -13.15
CA PHE A 245 7.52 12.99 -12.86
C PHE A 245 6.39 12.02 -13.15
N VAL A 246 5.45 11.91 -12.20
CA VAL A 246 4.25 11.09 -12.34
C VAL A 246 3.03 11.99 -12.17
N ALA A 247 2.14 11.94 -13.15
CA ALA A 247 0.81 12.53 -13.04
C ALA A 247 -0.18 11.48 -12.51
N ILE A 248 -1.09 11.92 -11.64
CA ILE A 248 -2.18 11.09 -11.08
C ILE A 248 -3.52 11.77 -11.42
N ASP A 249 -4.47 10.99 -11.94
CA ASP A 249 -5.81 11.49 -12.27
C ASP A 249 -6.65 11.73 -11.01
N ASP A 250 -7.75 12.46 -11.19
CA ASP A 250 -8.68 12.76 -10.10
C ASP A 250 -9.32 11.50 -9.51
N ASN A 251 -9.64 11.62 -8.22
CA ASN A 251 -10.34 10.62 -7.42
C ASN A 251 -9.60 9.28 -7.35
N SER A 252 -8.28 9.28 -7.28
CA SER A 252 -7.45 8.07 -7.28
C SER A 252 -6.80 7.81 -5.92
N GLN A 253 -6.87 6.56 -5.47
CA GLN A 253 -6.26 6.08 -4.22
C GLN A 253 -5.24 4.98 -4.50
N GLY A 254 -4.08 5.07 -3.86
CA GLY A 254 -3.02 4.11 -4.10
C GLY A 254 -1.79 4.34 -3.25
N GLY A 255 -0.70 3.75 -3.71
CA GLY A 255 0.60 3.93 -3.11
C GLY A 255 1.70 3.48 -4.04
N TRP A 256 2.91 3.55 -3.53
CA TRP A 256 4.09 3.06 -4.18
C TRP A 256 5.07 2.54 -3.16
N GLY A 257 5.89 1.59 -3.56
CA GLY A 257 7.09 1.20 -2.85
C GLY A 257 8.29 1.67 -3.64
N ALA A 258 9.38 1.92 -2.93
CA ALA A 258 10.66 2.27 -3.54
C ALA A 258 11.79 1.51 -2.86
N ALA A 259 12.72 0.98 -3.66
CA ALA A 259 13.89 0.28 -3.18
C ALA A 259 15.08 0.46 -4.11
N GLU A 260 16.30 0.34 -3.57
CA GLU A 260 17.52 0.28 -4.37
C GLU A 260 17.55 -0.98 -5.24
N GLY A 261 18.05 -0.85 -6.48
CA GLY A 261 18.23 -1.98 -7.39
C GLY A 261 16.99 -2.33 -8.20
N GLU A 262 16.87 -3.58 -8.62
CA GLU A 262 15.82 -4.06 -9.53
C GLU A 262 14.60 -4.58 -8.76
N GLY A 263 13.45 -3.95 -8.97
CA GLY A 263 12.18 -4.36 -8.37
C GLY A 263 12.03 -3.98 -6.91
N LEU A 264 10.94 -4.44 -6.29
CA LEU A 264 10.67 -4.23 -4.87
C LEU A 264 10.80 -5.54 -4.10
N PRO A 265 11.30 -5.51 -2.86
CA PRO A 265 11.25 -6.65 -1.97
C PRO A 265 9.80 -7.04 -1.68
N THR A 266 9.56 -8.34 -1.49
CA THR A 266 8.26 -8.85 -1.05
C THR A 266 8.39 -9.70 0.20
N ASN A 267 7.36 -9.67 1.06
CA ASN A 267 7.26 -10.61 2.16
C ASN A 267 6.96 -12.04 1.65
N TYR A 268 6.85 -13.00 2.57
CA TYR A 268 6.65 -14.43 2.23
C TYR A 268 5.32 -14.74 1.53
N VAL A 269 4.35 -13.82 1.54
CA VAL A 269 3.07 -13.94 0.82
C VAL A 269 3.02 -13.13 -0.47
N GLY A 270 4.12 -12.46 -0.85
CA GLY A 270 4.23 -11.70 -2.10
C GLY A 270 3.72 -10.25 -2.02
N GLU A 271 3.47 -9.73 -0.82
CA GLU A 271 3.14 -8.31 -0.62
C GLU A 271 4.40 -7.46 -0.73
N TYR A 272 4.33 -6.27 -1.34
CA TYR A 272 5.49 -5.38 -1.40
C TYR A 272 5.91 -4.93 0.00
N ALA A 273 7.12 -5.30 0.43
CA ALA A 273 7.61 -5.10 1.78
C ALA A 273 8.81 -4.15 1.80
N SER A 274 8.55 -2.94 1.31
CA SER A 274 9.44 -1.78 1.34
C SER A 274 8.79 -0.65 2.14
N THR A 275 9.50 0.46 2.33
CA THR A 275 8.86 1.71 2.74
C THR A 275 7.92 2.18 1.64
N TRP A 276 6.69 2.47 2.00
CA TRP A 276 5.65 2.94 1.10
C TRP A 276 5.51 4.44 1.18
N GLY A 277 5.24 5.06 0.04
CA GLY A 277 4.48 6.31 0.00
C GLY A 277 3.06 6.01 -0.44
N GLU A 278 2.10 6.70 0.15
CA GLU A 278 0.70 6.47 -0.12
C GLU A 278 0.00 7.77 -0.49
N PHE A 279 -1.05 7.68 -1.32
CA PHE A 279 -1.78 8.84 -1.82
C PHE A 279 -3.29 8.63 -1.87
N ASP A 280 -4.01 9.73 -1.69
CA ASP A 280 -5.41 9.92 -2.02
C ASP A 280 -5.53 11.26 -2.76
N MET A 281 -5.97 11.26 -4.01
CA MET A 281 -5.98 12.46 -4.87
C MET A 281 -7.39 12.83 -5.25
N SER A 282 -7.83 14.04 -4.90
CA SER A 282 -9.19 14.57 -5.16
C SER A 282 -10.31 13.58 -4.84
N ASN A 283 -10.32 13.06 -3.61
CA ASN A 283 -11.30 12.06 -3.17
C ASN A 283 -12.73 12.62 -3.24
N ALA A 284 -13.54 12.10 -4.16
CA ALA A 284 -14.90 12.61 -4.37
C ALA A 284 -15.86 12.28 -3.20
N GLN A 285 -15.56 11.29 -2.36
CA GLN A 285 -16.31 11.02 -1.14
C GLN A 285 -16.02 12.04 -0.03
N ASN A 286 -14.85 12.69 -0.09
CA ASN A 286 -14.39 13.61 0.94
C ASN A 286 -14.16 15.01 0.36
N ASP A 287 -15.19 15.57 -0.28
CA ASP A 287 -15.20 16.94 -0.80
C ASP A 287 -14.00 17.29 -1.70
N ASN A 288 -13.44 16.29 -2.39
CA ASN A 288 -12.24 16.38 -3.24
C ASN A 288 -10.94 16.73 -2.50
N PHE A 289 -10.85 16.45 -1.20
CA PHE A 289 -9.58 16.53 -0.47
C PHE A 289 -8.55 15.56 -1.05
N SER A 290 -7.28 15.89 -0.84
CA SER A 290 -6.15 15.01 -1.13
C SER A 290 -5.32 14.77 0.12
N GLY A 291 -4.60 13.66 0.16
CA GLY A 291 -3.69 13.33 1.25
C GLY A 291 -2.55 12.42 0.84
N TRP A 292 -1.50 12.42 1.65
CA TRP A 292 -0.30 11.61 1.45
C TRP A 292 0.41 11.31 2.76
N ASP A 293 1.16 10.23 2.77
CA ASP A 293 2.04 9.86 3.87
C ASP A 293 3.08 8.82 3.45
N VAL A 294 4.12 8.71 4.28
CA VAL A 294 5.11 7.65 4.27
C VAL A 294 4.74 6.61 5.33
N SER A 295 4.92 5.34 5.01
CA SER A 295 4.60 4.21 5.88
C SER A 295 5.70 3.14 5.79
N CYS A 296 6.21 2.68 6.93
CA CYS A 296 7.17 1.55 6.99
C CYS A 296 6.54 0.28 7.57
N ILE A 297 5.20 0.24 7.73
CA ILE A 297 4.54 -0.82 8.49
C ILE A 297 4.84 -2.22 7.92
N ILE A 298 4.69 -2.41 6.60
CA ILE A 298 4.88 -3.73 6.00
C ILE A 298 6.35 -4.14 6.10
N ALA A 299 7.29 -3.21 5.89
CA ALA A 299 8.71 -3.47 6.08
C ALA A 299 9.01 -3.91 7.52
N GLU A 300 8.47 -3.20 8.53
CA GLU A 300 8.64 -3.55 9.94
C GLU A 300 8.05 -4.91 10.30
N LEU A 301 6.79 -5.17 9.91
CA LEU A 301 6.14 -6.44 10.21
C LEU A 301 6.79 -7.63 9.49
N ALA A 302 7.33 -7.40 8.30
CA ALA A 302 8.08 -8.41 7.56
C ALA A 302 9.54 -8.54 8.03
N ASN A 303 9.98 -7.73 9.00
CA ASN A 303 11.37 -7.64 9.44
C ASN A 303 12.34 -7.45 8.25
N MET A 304 11.96 -6.55 7.35
CA MET A 304 12.71 -6.15 6.15
C MET A 304 13.34 -4.77 6.35
N ASP A 305 14.25 -4.43 5.44
CA ASP A 305 14.94 -3.14 5.47
C ASP A 305 13.95 -1.97 5.31
N ILE A 306 14.14 -0.93 6.11
CA ILE A 306 13.36 0.30 6.05
C ILE A 306 14.20 1.34 5.31
N ALA A 307 13.91 1.46 4.02
CA ALA A 307 14.42 2.53 3.18
C ALA A 307 13.90 3.88 3.68
N GLY A 308 14.75 4.90 3.64
CA GLY A 308 14.30 6.27 3.90
C GLY A 308 13.40 6.80 2.78
N MET A 309 12.37 7.56 3.13
CA MET A 309 11.53 8.29 2.19
C MET A 309 10.98 9.57 2.84
N GLN A 310 10.91 10.65 2.07
CA GLN A 310 10.18 11.86 2.45
C GLN A 310 9.26 12.29 1.31
N ILE A 311 8.06 12.75 1.67
CA ILE A 311 7.08 13.34 0.77
C ILE A 311 6.69 14.70 1.35
N CYS A 312 6.92 15.78 0.63
CA CYS A 312 6.48 17.13 1.01
C CYS A 312 5.65 17.72 -0.12
N ASN A 313 4.90 18.78 0.15
CA ASN A 313 4.45 19.65 -0.94
C ASN A 313 5.68 20.30 -1.61
N HIS A 314 5.50 20.84 -2.82
CA HIS A 314 6.61 21.41 -3.59
C HIS A 314 7.27 22.64 -2.94
N GLU A 315 6.65 23.23 -1.90
CA GLU A 315 7.17 24.35 -1.13
C GLU A 315 8.05 23.89 0.04
N GLY A 316 8.19 22.58 0.25
CA GLY A 316 8.93 21.99 1.37
C GLY A 316 8.13 21.97 2.68
N GLU A 317 6.83 22.22 2.62
CA GLU A 317 5.91 22.16 3.75
C GLU A 317 5.11 20.85 3.75
N LYS A 318 4.32 20.65 4.82
CA LYS A 318 3.38 19.53 4.94
C LYS A 318 4.01 18.18 4.63
N CYS A 319 5.17 17.94 5.26
CA CYS A 319 5.96 16.75 5.01
C CYS A 319 5.45 15.54 5.79
N SER A 320 5.60 14.38 5.18
CA SER A 320 5.62 13.06 5.80
C SER A 320 6.96 12.40 5.50
N SER A 321 7.62 11.84 6.50
CA SER A 321 8.95 11.24 6.31
C SER A 321 9.28 10.14 7.29
N ILE A 322 10.05 9.17 6.81
CA ILE A 322 10.72 8.14 7.59
C ILE A 322 12.18 8.11 7.13
N THR A 323 13.14 8.23 8.03
CA THR A 323 14.56 8.02 7.70
C THR A 323 14.89 6.53 7.68
N SER A 324 16.02 6.16 7.07
CA SER A 324 16.48 4.76 7.07
C SER A 324 16.45 4.13 8.47
N GLY A 325 15.98 2.88 8.55
CA GLY A 325 15.81 2.14 9.81
C GLY A 325 14.76 2.73 10.76
N ALA A 326 13.87 3.60 10.27
CA ALA A 326 12.89 4.35 11.07
C ALA A 326 13.49 5.19 12.21
N GLY A 327 14.72 5.69 12.05
CA GLY A 327 15.41 6.50 13.06
C GLY A 327 14.71 7.82 13.43
N SER A 328 13.96 8.40 12.48
CA SER A 328 13.10 9.57 12.66
C SER A 328 11.83 9.42 11.82
N VAL A 329 10.69 9.83 12.38
CA VAL A 329 9.36 9.68 11.80
C VAL A 329 8.58 10.98 11.99
N VAL A 330 8.06 11.54 10.90
CA VAL A 330 7.26 12.78 10.89
C VAL A 330 6.00 12.52 10.07
N ASN A 331 4.81 12.73 10.66
CA ASN A 331 3.51 12.56 9.97
C ASN A 331 3.42 11.27 9.13
N ALA A 332 3.98 10.19 9.67
CA ALA A 332 4.23 8.94 8.96
C ALA A 332 3.93 7.75 9.88
N TYR A 333 3.74 6.58 9.28
CA TYR A 333 3.21 5.41 9.98
C TYR A 333 4.25 4.32 10.19
N THR A 334 4.37 3.90 11.45
CA THR A 334 5.10 2.69 11.85
C THR A 334 4.11 1.59 12.23
N SER A 335 4.60 0.38 12.48
CA SER A 335 3.76 -0.76 12.90
C SER A 335 2.97 -0.50 14.17
N ALA A 336 3.41 0.42 15.03
CA ALA A 336 2.68 0.89 16.22
C ALA A 336 1.48 1.80 15.91
N ASP A 337 1.31 2.22 14.65
CA ASP A 337 0.30 3.16 14.20
C ASP A 337 -0.77 2.53 13.30
N GLN A 338 -0.79 1.19 13.22
CA GLN A 338 -1.85 0.46 12.52
C GLN A 338 -3.24 0.93 12.98
N GLY A 339 -4.11 1.24 12.01
CA GLY A 339 -5.46 1.74 12.25
C GLY A 339 -5.59 3.21 12.70
N LYS A 340 -4.51 3.98 12.86
CA LYS A 340 -4.61 5.40 13.24
C LYS A 340 -4.86 6.30 12.02
N PRO A 341 -5.85 7.21 12.05
CA PRO A 341 -6.15 8.08 10.90
C PRO A 341 -5.56 9.49 10.96
N ASP A 342 -4.78 9.79 11.98
CA ASP A 342 -4.47 11.18 12.36
C ASP A 342 -3.08 11.66 11.94
N LYS A 343 -2.29 10.83 11.25
CA LYS A 343 -0.91 11.21 10.85
C LYS A 343 -0.77 11.58 9.39
N ALA A 344 -1.70 11.14 8.52
CA ALA A 344 -1.64 11.47 7.11
C ALA A 344 -1.76 12.98 6.90
N VAL A 345 -0.99 13.48 5.95
CA VAL A 345 -1.06 14.88 5.56
C VAL A 345 -2.33 15.08 4.75
N ALA A 346 -3.04 16.18 5.00
CA ALA A 346 -4.26 16.54 4.30
C ALA A 346 -4.14 17.89 3.58
N GLN A 347 -4.76 17.98 2.41
CA GLN A 347 -4.92 19.20 1.66
C GLN A 347 -6.36 19.32 1.17
N ALA A 348 -6.95 20.51 1.32
CA ALA A 348 -8.24 20.84 0.76
C ALA A 348 -8.25 20.68 -0.77
N ALA A 349 -9.46 20.65 -1.34
CA ALA A 349 -9.66 20.49 -2.78
C ALA A 349 -8.79 21.44 -3.61
N GLY A 350 -8.06 20.88 -4.57
CA GLY A 350 -7.16 21.64 -5.42
C GLY A 350 -6.07 20.77 -6.06
N PRO A 351 -5.21 21.36 -6.88
CA PRO A 351 -4.06 20.67 -7.45
C PRO A 351 -3.04 20.31 -6.36
N VAL A 352 -2.33 19.20 -6.58
CA VAL A 352 -1.29 18.72 -5.67
C VAL A 352 0.04 18.66 -6.42
N ARG A 353 1.11 19.12 -5.77
CA ARG A 353 2.49 19.06 -6.27
C ARG A 353 3.34 18.52 -5.13
N LEU A 354 3.84 17.30 -5.27
CA LEU A 354 4.64 16.64 -4.24
C LEU A 354 6.06 16.44 -4.73
N VAL A 355 7.00 16.57 -3.81
CA VAL A 355 8.39 16.12 -3.98
C VAL A 355 8.59 14.88 -3.12
N VAL A 356 9.08 13.81 -3.75
CA VAL A 356 9.35 12.52 -3.12
C VAL A 356 10.86 12.29 -3.13
N ASN A 357 11.50 12.43 -1.97
CA ASN A 357 12.92 12.16 -1.80
C ASN A 357 13.13 10.69 -1.44
N LEU A 358 13.72 9.92 -2.37
CA LEU A 358 14.06 8.52 -2.17
C LEU A 358 15.31 8.41 -1.30
N GLY A 359 15.42 7.36 -0.48
CA GLY A 359 16.59 7.14 0.38
C GLY A 359 16.82 8.21 1.46
N TRP A 360 15.78 8.94 1.84
CA TRP A 360 15.87 10.08 2.77
C TRP A 360 16.59 9.75 4.10
N SER A 361 17.49 10.64 4.53
CA SER A 361 18.31 10.42 5.74
C SER A 361 18.24 11.51 6.81
N SER A 362 17.97 12.78 6.49
CA SER A 362 17.73 13.86 7.49
C SER A 362 17.40 15.20 6.87
#